data_AF-A0A2H5YSS2-F1
#
_entry.id   AF-A0A2H5YSS2-F1
#
_cell.length_a   1.000
_cell.length_b   1.000
_cell.length_c   1.000
_cell.angle_alpha   90.00
_cell.angle_beta   90.00
_cell.angle_gamma   90.00
#
_symmetry.space_group_name_H-M   'P 1'
#
loop_
_entity.id
_entity.type
_entity.pdbx_description
1 polymer ?
#
loop_
_entity_poly.entity_id
_entity_poly.type
_entity_poly.pdbx_seq_one_letter_code
_entity_poly.pdbx_strand_id
1 'polypeptide(L)'
;MPFSLLVERWGVSYLGFVPELPGCQVEATALDALVEIAPEIVAAHLDWRCRHGLPAPACGTIEVRVSELREALPGGCGPCFTADRQAPSAQAIDGALRVGEAALAELVALYRLAYPAWQAASAPPAGWSPDEVLRHVAELDLWYASRLSRGGRLEVDLPADPVAAVLVAGRAFASIVRLIPIEQRGAVFEHNGEEWTLAKALRRRTGHLREHAPQLGVWIPEGR
;
A
#
# COMPACT_ATOMS: atom_id res chain seq x y z
N MET A 1 -17.54 -10.84 11.95
CA MET A 1 -16.09 -10.63 11.98
C MET A 1 -15.83 -9.15 11.99
N PRO A 2 -15.52 -8.57 13.16
CA PRO A 2 -15.24 -7.16 13.27
C PRO A 2 -13.85 -6.83 12.74
N PHE A 3 -13.76 -5.77 11.95
CA PHE A 3 -12.53 -5.15 11.48
C PHE A 3 -12.51 -3.67 11.87
N SER A 4 -11.32 -3.18 12.20
CA SER A 4 -11.10 -1.77 12.50
C SER A 4 -10.83 -1.00 11.21
N LEU A 5 -11.21 0.27 11.18
CA LEU A 5 -10.95 1.16 10.05
C LEU A 5 -10.27 2.44 10.54
N LEU A 6 -9.02 2.63 10.11
CA LEU A 6 -8.26 3.85 10.33
C LEU A 6 -8.49 4.78 9.14
N VAL A 7 -9.10 5.93 9.36
CA VAL A 7 -9.52 6.84 8.30
C VAL A 7 -8.69 8.12 8.32
N GLU A 8 -8.05 8.39 7.20
CA GLU A 8 -7.38 9.66 6.89
C GLU A 8 -8.34 10.53 6.07
N ARG A 9 -8.56 11.78 6.47
CA ARG A 9 -9.30 12.76 5.67
C ARG A 9 -8.35 13.69 4.94
N TRP A 10 -8.50 13.75 3.63
CA TRP A 10 -7.69 14.53 2.69
C TRP A 10 -8.57 15.57 2.00
N GLY A 11 -8.97 16.60 2.76
CA GLY A 11 -9.90 17.61 2.28
C GLY A 11 -11.29 17.02 1.97
N VAL A 12 -11.54 16.70 0.70
CA VAL A 12 -12.79 16.12 0.21
C VAL A 12 -12.73 14.61 -0.04
N SER A 13 -11.56 13.98 0.08
CA SER A 13 -11.42 12.52 0.02
C SER A 13 -11.13 11.92 1.38
N TYR A 14 -11.46 10.65 1.52
CA TYR A 14 -11.20 9.84 2.69
C TYR A 14 -10.49 8.58 2.26
N LEU A 15 -9.46 8.20 3.01
CA LEU A 15 -8.69 6.99 2.80
C LEU A 15 -8.73 6.14 4.05
N GLY A 16 -9.33 4.96 3.95
CA GLY A 16 -9.49 4.01 5.04
C GLY A 16 -8.51 2.85 4.90
N PHE A 17 -7.97 2.40 6.04
CA PHE A 17 -7.08 1.24 6.12
C PHE A 17 -7.58 0.27 7.17
N VAL A 18 -7.55 -1.03 6.85
CA VAL A 18 -7.88 -2.09 7.79
C VAL A 18 -6.57 -2.66 8.35
N PRO A 19 -6.12 -2.26 9.56
CA PRO A 19 -4.80 -2.61 10.07
C PRO A 19 -4.60 -4.12 10.26
N GLU A 20 -5.68 -4.88 10.47
CA GLU A 20 -5.66 -6.34 10.57
C GLU A 20 -5.40 -7.02 9.23
N LEU A 21 -5.60 -6.31 8.12
CA LEU A 21 -5.45 -6.79 6.75
C LEU A 21 -4.54 -5.86 5.94
N PRO A 22 -3.20 -6.01 6.05
CA PRO A 22 -2.26 -5.18 5.27
C PRO A 22 -2.62 -5.20 3.79
N GLY A 23 -2.61 -4.03 3.14
CA GLY A 23 -3.02 -3.82 1.75
C GLY A 23 -4.53 -3.70 1.51
N CYS A 24 -5.37 -3.83 2.54
CA CYS A 24 -6.79 -3.52 2.44
C CYS A 24 -7.02 -2.02 2.66
N GLN A 25 -7.15 -1.30 1.56
CA GLN A 25 -7.38 0.15 1.50
C GLN A 25 -8.73 0.42 0.83
N VAL A 26 -9.47 1.38 1.36
CA VAL A 26 -10.74 1.88 0.82
C VAL A 26 -10.64 3.38 0.62
N GLU A 27 -11.22 3.91 -0.47
CA GLU A 27 -11.28 5.33 -0.73
C GLU A 27 -12.71 5.74 -1.04
N ALA A 28 -13.14 6.91 -0.55
CA ALA A 28 -14.38 7.55 -0.96
C ALA A 28 -14.32 9.07 -0.76
N THR A 29 -15.29 9.80 -1.32
CA THR A 29 -15.43 11.26 -1.16
C THR A 29 -16.32 11.66 0.04
N ALA A 30 -16.90 10.69 0.73
CA ALA A 30 -17.72 10.89 1.92
C ALA A 30 -17.44 9.78 2.94
N LEU A 31 -17.43 10.13 4.23
CA LEU A 31 -17.16 9.18 5.32
C LEU A 31 -18.21 8.06 5.36
N ASP A 32 -19.50 8.40 5.23
CA ASP A 32 -20.58 7.40 5.27
C ASP A 32 -20.47 6.41 4.11
N ALA A 33 -20.17 6.89 2.91
CA ALA A 33 -19.92 6.04 1.74
C ALA A 33 -18.69 5.14 1.94
N LEU A 34 -17.62 5.67 2.54
CA LEU A 34 -16.43 4.88 2.87
C LEU A 34 -16.76 3.73 3.82
N VAL A 35 -17.57 3.98 4.85
CA VAL A 35 -17.99 2.96 5.82
C VAL A 35 -18.95 1.95 5.19
N GLU A 36 -19.85 2.39 4.32
CA GLU A 36 -20.81 1.54 3.61
C GLU A 36 -20.12 0.54 2.69
N ILE A 37 -19.11 0.97 1.92
CA ILE A 37 -18.39 0.10 0.98
C ILE A 37 -17.29 -0.74 1.64
N ALA A 38 -16.82 -0.38 2.84
CA ALA A 38 -15.68 -1.04 3.48
C ALA A 38 -15.85 -2.57 3.65
N PRO A 39 -17.03 -3.11 4.05
CA PRO A 39 -17.23 -4.55 4.12
C PRO A 39 -17.02 -5.29 2.78
N GLU A 40 -17.46 -4.68 1.67
CA GLU A 40 -17.26 -5.26 0.33
C GLU A 40 -15.78 -5.25 -0.07
N ILE A 41 -15.08 -4.14 0.20
CA ILE A 41 -13.63 -4.04 -0.07
C ILE A 41 -12.84 -5.04 0.77
N VAL A 42 -13.23 -5.25 2.04
CA VAL A 42 -12.63 -6.28 2.90
C VAL A 42 -12.88 -7.67 2.31
N ALA A 43 -14.09 -7.97 1.85
CA ALA A 43 -14.40 -9.26 1.21
C ALA A 43 -13.53 -9.48 -0.05
N ALA A 44 -13.46 -8.50 -0.94
CA ALA A 44 -12.65 -8.55 -2.14
C ALA A 44 -11.15 -8.71 -1.83
N HIS A 45 -10.67 -8.06 -0.76
CA HIS A 45 -9.29 -8.22 -0.31
C HIS A 45 -9.03 -9.63 0.24
N LEU A 46 -9.94 -10.21 1.02
CA LEU A 46 -9.83 -11.59 1.52
C LEU A 46 -9.78 -12.60 0.36
N ASP A 47 -10.63 -12.43 -0.65
CA ASP A 47 -10.63 -13.27 -1.85
C ASP A 47 -9.31 -13.13 -2.62
N TRP A 48 -8.79 -11.91 -2.76
CA TRP A 48 -7.48 -11.68 -3.34
C TRP A 48 -6.38 -12.42 -2.55
N ARG A 49 -6.38 -12.35 -1.22
CA ARG A 49 -5.39 -13.06 -0.39
C ARG A 49 -5.43 -14.56 -0.65
N CYS A 50 -6.62 -15.14 -0.71
CA CYS A 50 -6.83 -16.55 -1.02
C CYS A 50 -6.24 -16.92 -2.40
N ARG A 51 -6.52 -16.13 -3.45
CA ARG A 51 -5.98 -16.36 -4.81
C ARG A 51 -4.45 -16.31 -4.85
N HIS A 52 -3.83 -15.53 -3.97
CA HIS A 52 -2.38 -15.39 -3.86
C HIS A 52 -1.75 -16.33 -2.82
N GLY A 53 -2.50 -17.29 -2.27
CA GLY A 53 -1.99 -18.24 -1.28
C GLY A 53 -1.57 -17.61 0.06
N LEU A 54 -2.11 -16.43 0.37
CA LEU A 54 -1.87 -15.72 1.62
C LEU A 54 -2.88 -16.15 2.69
N PRO A 55 -2.49 -16.18 3.98
CA PRO A 55 -3.43 -16.45 5.06
C PRO A 55 -4.57 -15.43 5.06
N ALA A 56 -5.80 -15.92 5.10
CA ALA A 56 -7.01 -15.13 5.24
C ALA A 56 -7.84 -15.71 6.42
N PRO A 57 -8.47 -14.86 7.25
CA PRO A 57 -9.45 -15.33 8.24
C PRO A 57 -10.60 -16.08 7.55
N ALA A 58 -11.23 -16.99 8.30
CA ALA A 58 -12.33 -17.81 7.80
C ALA A 58 -13.53 -16.95 7.36
N CYS A 59 -14.27 -17.39 6.35
CA CYS A 59 -15.44 -16.67 5.85
C CYS A 59 -16.53 -16.51 6.93
N GLY A 60 -17.14 -15.33 6.96
CA GLY A 60 -18.25 -14.99 7.86
C GLY A 60 -18.76 -13.57 7.58
N THR A 61 -19.81 -13.13 8.28
CA THR A 61 -20.32 -11.76 8.14
C THR A 61 -19.22 -10.76 8.48
N ILE A 62 -18.90 -9.86 7.55
CA ILE A 62 -17.89 -8.82 7.74
C ILE A 62 -18.57 -7.59 8.34
N GLU A 63 -18.03 -7.11 9.46
CA GLU A 63 -18.42 -5.84 10.08
C GLU A 63 -17.20 -4.94 10.12
N VAL A 64 -17.32 -3.71 9.63
CA VAL A 64 -16.23 -2.72 9.68
C VAL A 64 -16.66 -1.54 10.53
N ARG A 65 -15.76 -1.08 11.42
CA ARG A 65 -16.02 0.08 12.29
C ARG A 65 -14.87 1.05 12.25
N VAL A 66 -15.18 2.34 12.11
CA VAL A 66 -14.17 3.41 12.25
C VAL A 66 -13.62 3.38 13.67
N SER A 67 -12.35 3.04 13.81
CA SER A 67 -11.65 3.02 15.10
C SER A 67 -10.92 4.34 15.35
N GLU A 68 -10.38 4.96 14.31
CA GLU A 68 -9.77 6.28 14.37
C GLU A 68 -10.06 7.06 13.09
N LEU A 69 -10.31 8.37 13.24
CA LEU A 69 -10.43 9.34 12.14
C LEU A 69 -9.46 10.50 12.41
N ARG A 70 -8.61 10.82 11.43
CA ARG A 70 -7.63 11.90 11.52
C ARG A 70 -7.61 12.71 10.23
N GLU A 71 -7.49 14.02 10.37
CA GLU A 71 -7.21 14.91 9.23
C GLU A 71 -5.76 14.71 8.77
N ALA A 72 -5.55 14.77 7.46
CA ALA A 72 -4.21 14.87 6.88
C ALA A 72 -3.52 16.15 7.36
N LEU A 73 -2.21 16.06 7.56
CA LEU A 73 -1.40 17.18 7.98
C LEU A 73 -1.12 18.11 6.78
N PRO A 74 -0.89 19.41 7.03
CA PRO A 74 -0.48 20.34 5.97
C PRO A 74 0.73 19.82 5.17
N GLY A 75 0.77 20.13 3.88
CA GLY A 75 1.89 19.73 3.01
C GLY A 75 1.79 18.32 2.42
N GLY A 76 0.63 17.68 2.50
CA GLY A 76 0.43 16.37 1.87
C GLY A 76 0.86 15.19 2.75
N CYS A 77 0.90 15.38 4.06
CA CYS A 77 1.43 14.39 5.01
C CYS A 77 0.32 13.55 5.64
N GLY A 78 0.49 12.23 5.66
CA GLY A 78 -0.48 11.32 6.25
C GLY A 78 -0.40 11.36 7.78
N PRO A 79 -1.52 11.29 8.51
CA PRO A 79 -1.47 11.28 9.97
C PRO A 79 -0.84 9.99 10.49
N CYS A 80 -0.21 10.07 11.66
CA CYS A 80 0.19 8.90 12.45
C CYS A 80 -0.94 8.58 13.43
N PHE A 81 -1.54 7.39 13.29
CA PHE A 81 -2.62 6.97 14.19
C PHE A 81 -2.10 6.51 15.55
N THR A 82 -2.97 6.43 16.55
CA THR A 82 -2.62 5.78 17.82
C THR A 82 -2.28 4.31 17.59
N ALA A 83 -3.00 3.62 16.70
CA ALA A 83 -2.68 2.26 16.27
C ALA A 83 -1.27 2.13 15.66
N ASP A 84 -0.78 3.16 14.95
CA ASP A 84 0.55 3.16 14.34
C ASP A 84 1.69 3.24 15.38
N ARG A 85 1.40 3.61 16.64
CA ARG A 85 2.41 3.71 17.72
C ARG A 85 2.79 2.35 18.30
N GLN A 86 1.98 1.32 18.07
CA GLN A 86 2.26 -0.01 18.59
C GLN A 86 3.37 -0.68 17.78
N ALA A 87 4.41 -1.16 18.47
CA ALA A 87 5.50 -1.88 17.82
C ALA A 87 4.94 -3.17 17.17
N PRO A 88 5.07 -3.34 15.84
CA PRO A 88 4.54 -4.54 15.20
C PRO A 88 5.35 -5.77 15.59
N SER A 89 4.66 -6.89 15.79
CA SER A 89 5.29 -8.19 16.05
C SER A 89 6.06 -8.69 14.80
N ALA A 90 6.96 -9.65 14.99
CA ALA A 90 7.66 -10.27 13.85
C ALA A 90 6.67 -10.88 12.84
N GLN A 91 5.60 -11.53 13.34
CA GLN A 91 4.56 -12.10 12.50
C GLN A 91 3.78 -11.04 11.72
N ALA A 92 3.47 -9.90 12.34
CA ALA A 92 2.79 -8.79 11.66
C ALA A 92 3.66 -8.20 10.53
N ILE A 93 4.96 -8.02 10.81
CA ILE A 93 5.95 -7.58 9.82
C ILE A 93 6.01 -8.56 8.65
N ASP A 94 6.22 -9.85 8.92
CA ASP A 94 6.31 -10.88 7.88
C ASP A 94 5.01 -10.99 7.08
N GLY A 95 3.85 -10.87 7.74
CA GLY A 95 2.54 -10.84 7.08
C GLY A 95 2.41 -9.68 6.09
N ALA A 96 2.79 -8.47 6.51
CA ALA A 96 2.77 -7.29 5.65
C ALA A 96 3.78 -7.38 4.50
N LEU A 97 4.97 -7.93 4.75
CA LEU A 97 5.98 -8.14 3.70
C LEU A 97 5.51 -9.16 2.65
N ARG A 98 4.87 -10.26 3.07
CA ARG A 98 4.29 -11.26 2.15
C ARG A 98 3.16 -10.67 1.29
N VAL A 99 2.32 -9.82 1.87
CA VAL A 99 1.31 -9.07 1.10
C VAL A 99 1.99 -8.17 0.06
N GLY A 100 3.01 -7.41 0.48
CA GLY A 100 3.74 -6.52 -0.42
C GLY A 100 4.42 -7.28 -1.57
N GLU A 101 4.98 -8.45 -1.30
CA GLU A 101 5.57 -9.32 -2.32
C GLU A 101 4.52 -9.83 -3.32
N ALA A 102 3.35 -10.29 -2.83
CA ALA A 102 2.26 -10.72 -3.69
C ALA A 102 1.70 -9.56 -4.55
N ALA A 103 1.56 -8.36 -3.97
CA ALA A 103 1.11 -7.18 -4.70
C ALA A 103 2.13 -6.75 -5.77
N LEU A 104 3.43 -6.78 -5.49
CA LEU A 104 4.47 -6.50 -6.48
C LEU A 104 4.47 -7.53 -7.62
N ALA A 105 4.30 -8.81 -7.31
CA ALA A 105 4.19 -9.85 -8.32
C ALA A 105 2.96 -9.64 -9.22
N GLU A 106 1.82 -9.25 -8.64
CA GLU A 106 0.61 -8.88 -9.40
C GLU A 106 0.85 -7.66 -10.29
N LEU A 107 1.45 -6.59 -9.78
CA LEU A 107 1.79 -5.39 -10.58
C LEU A 107 2.68 -5.73 -11.77
N VAL A 108 3.71 -6.56 -11.58
CA VAL A 108 4.58 -7.00 -12.68
C VAL A 108 3.82 -7.86 -13.70
N ALA A 109 2.91 -8.73 -13.24
CA ALA A 109 2.08 -9.53 -14.14
C ALA A 109 1.12 -8.65 -14.96
N LEU A 110 0.43 -7.70 -14.31
CA LEU A 110 -0.45 -6.73 -14.96
C LEU A 110 0.32 -5.86 -15.95
N TYR A 111 1.51 -5.40 -15.58
CA TYR A 111 2.39 -4.63 -16.48
C TYR A 111 2.71 -5.38 -17.77
N ARG A 112 3.04 -6.67 -17.69
CA ARG A 112 3.34 -7.49 -18.88
C ARG A 112 2.15 -7.63 -19.84
N LEU A 113 0.93 -7.49 -19.33
CA LEU A 113 -0.29 -7.49 -20.14
C LEU A 113 -0.62 -6.09 -20.66
N ALA A 114 -0.49 -5.07 -19.80
CA ALA A 114 -0.81 -3.68 -20.06
C ALA A 114 0.15 -3.03 -21.07
N TYR A 115 1.46 -3.28 -20.95
CA TYR A 115 2.48 -2.58 -21.74
C TYR A 115 2.34 -2.81 -23.26
N PRO A 116 2.19 -4.04 -23.77
CA PRO A 116 1.98 -4.24 -25.21
C PRO A 116 0.69 -3.59 -25.73
N ALA A 117 -0.38 -3.62 -24.92
CA ALA A 117 -1.66 -2.99 -25.28
C ALA A 117 -1.55 -1.46 -25.32
N TRP A 118 -0.85 -0.87 -24.35
CA TRP A 118 -0.50 0.55 -24.34
C TRP A 118 0.33 0.96 -25.55
N GLN A 119 1.37 0.20 -25.90
CA GLN A 119 2.21 0.48 -27.07
C GLN A 119 1.44 0.42 -28.40
N ALA A 120 0.43 -0.46 -28.49
CA ALA A 120 -0.39 -0.62 -29.70
C ALA A 120 -1.53 0.41 -29.80
N ALA A 121 -1.83 1.13 -28.72
CA ALA A 121 -2.96 2.07 -28.70
C ALA A 121 -2.67 3.30 -29.58
N SER A 122 -3.53 3.55 -30.57
CA SER A 122 -3.43 4.75 -31.41
C SER A 122 -3.83 6.04 -30.69
N ALA A 123 -4.60 5.92 -29.61
CA ALA A 123 -5.00 7.00 -28.72
C ALA A 123 -5.03 6.47 -27.28
N PRO A 124 -3.91 6.55 -26.52
CA PRO A 124 -3.87 6.08 -25.15
C PRO A 124 -4.88 6.85 -24.28
N PRO A 125 -5.70 6.19 -23.43
CA PRO A 125 -6.49 6.87 -22.42
C PRO A 125 -5.65 7.83 -21.56
N ALA A 126 -6.31 8.86 -21.04
CA ALA A 126 -5.70 9.79 -20.11
C ALA A 126 -5.25 9.05 -18.83
N GLY A 127 -4.06 9.37 -18.33
CA GLY A 127 -3.47 8.75 -17.15
C GLY A 127 -1.99 8.48 -17.34
N TRP A 128 -1.43 7.75 -16.39
CA TRP A 128 -0.04 7.30 -16.45
C TRP A 128 0.10 6.07 -17.35
N SER A 129 1.18 6.04 -18.12
CA SER A 129 1.63 4.84 -18.83
C SER A 129 2.01 3.72 -17.85
N PRO A 130 2.00 2.45 -18.29
CA PRO A 130 2.45 1.33 -17.46
C PRO A 130 3.88 1.52 -16.91
N ASP A 131 4.77 2.16 -17.67
CA ASP A 131 6.13 2.48 -17.21
C ASP A 131 6.10 3.51 -16.08
N GLU A 132 5.37 4.61 -16.24
CA GLU A 132 5.22 5.65 -15.21
C GLU A 132 4.62 5.08 -13.91
N VAL A 133 3.65 4.17 -14.00
CA VAL A 133 3.07 3.49 -12.83
C VAL A 133 4.14 2.69 -12.08
N LEU A 134 4.87 1.80 -12.74
CA LEU A 134 5.89 0.98 -12.05
C LEU A 134 7.05 1.84 -11.51
N ARG A 135 7.41 2.91 -12.22
CA ARG A 135 8.42 3.88 -11.74
C ARG A 135 7.98 4.57 -10.47
N HIS A 136 6.77 5.11 -10.47
CA HIS A 136 6.19 5.74 -9.29
C HIS A 136 6.14 4.76 -8.11
N VAL A 137 5.72 3.51 -8.34
CA VAL A 137 5.71 2.49 -7.28
C VAL A 137 7.11 2.25 -6.71
N ALA A 138 8.12 2.12 -7.57
CA ALA A 138 9.50 1.90 -7.13
C ALA A 138 10.04 3.08 -6.29
N GLU A 139 9.75 4.32 -6.71
CA GLU A 139 10.15 5.54 -6.00
C GLU A 139 9.49 5.63 -4.62
N LEU A 140 8.19 5.34 -4.54
CA LEU A 140 7.44 5.39 -3.29
C LEU A 140 7.87 4.28 -2.32
N ASP A 141 8.21 3.08 -2.81
CA ASP A 141 8.78 2.01 -1.97
C ASP A 141 10.08 2.44 -1.29
N LEU A 142 10.99 3.07 -2.03
CA LEU A 142 12.22 3.63 -1.46
C LEU A 142 11.93 4.82 -0.55
N TRP A 143 10.96 5.66 -0.90
CA TRP A 143 10.56 6.78 -0.06
C TRP A 143 10.04 6.30 1.30
N TYR A 144 9.12 5.33 1.34
CA TYR A 144 8.64 4.73 2.58
C TYR A 144 9.77 4.11 3.41
N ALA A 145 10.70 3.41 2.76
CA ALA A 145 11.87 2.85 3.45
C ALA A 145 12.76 3.95 4.05
N SER A 146 12.95 5.06 3.34
CA SER A 146 13.75 6.20 3.82
C SER A 146 13.16 6.82 5.10
N ARG A 147 11.83 6.79 5.27
CA ARG A 147 11.13 7.31 6.46
C ARG A 147 11.40 6.51 7.73
N LEU A 148 11.97 5.31 7.61
CA LEU A 148 12.36 4.45 8.73
C LEU A 148 13.84 4.63 9.13
N SER A 149 14.50 5.66 8.59
CA SER A 149 15.90 5.96 8.85
C SER A 149 16.03 7.34 9.51
N ARG A 150 16.97 7.50 10.45
CA ARG A 150 17.20 8.81 11.10
C ARG A 150 17.55 9.92 10.10
N GLY A 151 18.22 9.58 9.00
CA GLY A 151 18.60 10.54 7.95
C GLY A 151 17.48 10.88 6.97
N GLY A 152 16.35 10.15 6.98
CA GLY A 152 15.28 10.34 6.01
C GLY A 152 15.75 10.13 4.56
N ARG A 153 16.81 9.33 4.35
CA ARG A 153 17.45 9.15 3.04
C ARG A 153 17.82 7.70 2.86
N LEU A 154 17.63 7.22 1.64
CA LEU A 154 18.03 5.90 1.21
C LEU A 154 18.61 6.03 -0.20
N GLU A 155 19.88 5.66 -0.35
CA GLU A 155 20.56 5.65 -1.64
C GLU A 155 20.46 4.24 -2.21
N VAL A 156 19.55 4.07 -3.17
CA VAL A 156 19.40 2.84 -3.94
C VAL A 156 19.28 3.24 -5.40
N ASP A 157 20.23 2.81 -6.20
CA ASP A 157 20.21 3.04 -7.65
C ASP A 157 19.12 2.18 -8.29
N LEU A 158 18.08 2.82 -8.80
CA LEU A 158 17.01 2.14 -9.52
C LEU A 158 17.43 1.86 -10.98
N PRO A 159 17.36 0.61 -11.46
CA PRO A 159 17.57 0.27 -12.86
C PRO A 159 16.72 1.09 -13.84
N ALA A 160 17.17 1.17 -15.10
CA ALA A 160 16.42 1.83 -16.17
C ALA A 160 15.13 1.08 -16.58
N ASP A 161 15.11 -0.24 -16.40
CA ASP A 161 13.94 -1.09 -16.66
C ASP A 161 12.91 -0.96 -15.52
N PRO A 162 11.63 -0.64 -15.80
CA PRO A 162 10.61 -0.43 -14.75
C PRO A 162 10.32 -1.66 -13.90
N VAL A 163 10.33 -2.86 -14.49
CA VAL A 163 10.12 -4.11 -13.76
C VAL A 163 11.29 -4.38 -12.82
N ALA A 164 12.53 -4.21 -13.29
CA ALA A 164 13.71 -4.35 -12.45
C ALA A 164 13.72 -3.29 -11.33
N ALA A 165 13.32 -2.05 -11.62
CA ALA A 165 13.23 -0.96 -10.65
C ALA A 165 12.28 -1.31 -9.50
N VAL A 166 11.05 -1.74 -9.79
CA VAL A 166 10.07 -2.06 -8.75
C VAL A 166 10.51 -3.26 -7.90
N LEU A 167 11.16 -4.26 -8.50
CA LEU A 167 11.68 -5.41 -7.77
C LEU A 167 12.89 -5.07 -6.89
N VAL A 168 13.77 -4.18 -7.35
CA VAL A 168 14.90 -3.67 -6.55
C VAL A 168 14.38 -2.86 -5.36
N ALA A 169 13.44 -1.94 -5.60
CA ALA A 169 12.84 -1.11 -4.57
C ALA A 169 12.13 -1.96 -3.50
N GLY A 170 11.32 -2.93 -3.91
CA GLY A 170 10.62 -3.83 -3.00
C GLY A 170 11.58 -4.67 -2.13
N ARG A 171 12.68 -5.17 -2.71
CA ARG A 171 13.72 -5.87 -1.95
C ARG A 171 14.44 -4.95 -0.97
N ALA A 172 14.72 -3.70 -1.37
CA ALA A 172 15.36 -2.72 -0.50
C ALA A 172 14.47 -2.41 0.71
N PHE A 173 13.18 -2.11 0.48
CA PHE A 173 12.20 -1.90 1.55
C PHE A 173 12.15 -3.10 2.52
N ALA A 174 11.99 -4.32 1.98
CA ALA A 174 11.89 -5.52 2.81
C ALA A 174 13.18 -5.77 3.62
N SER A 175 14.35 -5.51 3.05
CA SER A 175 15.63 -5.65 3.73
C SER A 175 15.76 -4.66 4.90
N ILE A 176 15.41 -3.40 4.66
CA ILE A 176 15.44 -2.34 5.70
C ILE A 176 14.52 -2.70 6.86
N VAL A 177 13.27 -3.07 6.55
CA VAL A 177 12.30 -3.45 7.58
C VAL A 177 12.78 -4.64 8.42
N ARG A 178 13.39 -5.66 7.79
CA ARG A 178 13.92 -6.84 8.51
C ARG A 178 15.13 -6.53 9.38
N LEU A 179 15.91 -5.51 9.03
CA LEU A 179 17.09 -5.10 9.78
C LEU A 179 16.77 -4.21 10.99
N ILE A 180 15.52 -3.75 11.15
CA ILE A 180 15.11 -2.95 12.32
C ILE A 180 15.16 -3.82 13.58
N PRO A 181 16.02 -3.47 14.58
CA PRO A 181 16.10 -4.20 15.84
C PRO A 181 14.77 -4.19 16.60
N ILE A 182 14.50 -5.23 17.40
CA ILE A 182 13.22 -5.39 18.09
C ILE A 182 12.88 -4.19 18.97
N GLU A 183 13.88 -3.63 19.65
CA GLU A 183 13.79 -2.46 20.52
C GLU A 183 13.50 -1.15 19.76
N GLN A 184 13.70 -1.14 18.44
CA GLN A 184 13.43 0.02 17.57
C GLN A 184 12.12 -0.11 16.79
N ARG A 185 11.39 -1.23 16.87
CA ARG A 185 10.14 -1.42 16.11
C ARG A 185 9.01 -0.47 16.50
N GLY A 186 9.04 0.03 17.74
CA GLY A 186 8.13 1.07 18.23
C GLY A 186 8.67 2.49 18.11
N ALA A 187 9.83 2.68 17.48
CA ALA A 187 10.42 4.01 17.33
C ALA A 187 9.57 4.90 16.41
N VAL A 188 9.59 6.19 16.72
CA VAL A 188 8.99 7.24 15.92
C VAL A 188 10.12 8.02 15.25
N PHE A 189 10.02 8.16 13.93
CA PHE A 189 10.93 8.94 13.10
C PHE A 189 10.20 10.19 12.63
N GLU A 190 10.79 11.35 12.83
CA GLU A 190 10.20 12.62 12.39
C GLU A 190 10.93 13.14 11.16
N HIS A 191 10.16 13.45 10.11
CA HIS A 191 10.69 14.06 8.90
C HIS A 191 9.73 15.14 8.39
N ASN A 192 10.23 16.38 8.27
CA ASN A 192 9.45 17.51 7.76
C ASN A 192 8.10 17.73 8.50
N GLY A 193 8.07 17.48 9.81
CA GLY A 193 6.85 17.60 10.63
C GLY A 193 5.89 16.42 10.53
N GLU A 194 6.26 15.36 9.80
CA GLU A 194 5.49 14.12 9.72
C GLU A 194 6.14 13.02 10.56
N GLU A 195 5.33 12.37 11.39
CA GLU A 195 5.73 11.22 12.20
C GLU A 195 5.57 9.92 11.41
N TRP A 196 6.59 9.07 11.49
CA TRP A 196 6.69 7.78 10.85
C TRP A 196 7.02 6.69 11.86
N THR A 197 6.26 5.61 11.82
CA THR A 197 6.53 4.38 12.55
C THR A 197 6.64 3.24 11.57
N LEU A 198 7.20 2.10 12.00
CA LEU A 198 7.22 0.89 11.18
C LEU A 198 5.80 0.45 10.81
N ALA A 199 4.85 0.52 11.73
CA ALA A 199 3.44 0.17 11.46
C ALA A 199 2.83 1.08 10.38
N LYS A 200 3.01 2.40 10.48
CA LYS A 200 2.53 3.36 9.48
C LYS A 200 3.14 3.09 8.10
N ALA A 201 4.46 2.86 8.03
CA ALA A 201 5.16 2.59 6.78
C ALA A 201 4.65 1.30 6.12
N LEU A 202 4.45 0.22 6.89
CA LEU A 202 3.87 -1.03 6.38
C LEU A 202 2.44 -0.84 5.88
N ARG A 203 1.60 -0.13 6.65
CA ARG A 203 0.21 0.18 6.28
C ARG A 203 0.13 0.97 4.98
N ARG A 204 0.81 2.11 4.90
CA ARG A 204 0.79 3.00 3.73
C ARG A 204 1.38 2.32 2.50
N ARG A 205 2.53 1.64 2.63
CA ARG A 205 3.14 0.92 1.51
C ARG A 205 2.23 -0.18 0.97
N THR A 206 1.69 -1.04 1.83
CA THR A 206 0.88 -2.17 1.33
C THR A 206 -0.43 -1.70 0.69
N GLY A 207 -1.05 -0.63 1.21
CA GLY A 207 -2.20 0.02 0.56
C GLY A 207 -1.84 0.60 -0.82
N HIS A 208 -0.76 1.39 -0.87
CA HIS A 208 -0.25 2.01 -2.10
C HIS A 208 0.04 0.99 -3.22
N LEU A 209 0.68 -0.14 -2.89
CA LEU A 209 0.93 -1.20 -3.88
C LEU A 209 -0.38 -1.75 -4.49
N ARG A 210 -1.44 -1.88 -3.68
CA ARG A 210 -2.73 -2.40 -4.14
C ARG A 210 -3.54 -1.36 -4.91
N GLU A 211 -3.39 -0.09 -4.58
CA GLU A 211 -4.04 1.05 -5.25
C GLU A 211 -3.65 1.18 -6.73
N HIS A 212 -2.41 0.82 -7.10
CA HIS A 212 -1.94 0.96 -8.48
C HIS A 212 -2.31 -0.21 -9.40
N ALA A 213 -2.79 -1.34 -8.88
CA ALA A 213 -3.17 -2.48 -9.73
C ALA A 213 -4.33 -2.14 -10.70
N PRO A 214 -5.44 -1.49 -10.27
CA PRO A 214 -6.48 -1.01 -11.19
C PRO A 214 -5.97 -0.07 -12.29
N GLN A 215 -4.96 0.77 -12.02
CA GLN A 215 -4.39 1.69 -13.01
C GLN A 215 -3.65 0.97 -14.14
N LEU A 216 -3.09 -0.22 -13.89
CA LEU A 216 -2.58 -1.08 -14.96
C LEU A 216 -3.72 -1.83 -15.67
N GLY A 217 -4.76 -2.19 -14.92
CA GLY A 217 -5.93 -2.89 -15.45
C GLY A 217 -6.66 -2.16 -16.58
N VAL A 218 -6.70 -0.82 -16.56
CA VAL A 218 -7.36 -0.01 -17.62
C VAL A 218 -6.76 -0.22 -19.02
N TRP A 219 -5.52 -0.71 -19.10
CA TRP A 219 -4.82 -0.97 -20.35
C TRP A 219 -5.02 -2.39 -20.88
N ILE A 220 -5.59 -3.29 -20.08
CA ILE A 220 -5.75 -4.70 -20.44
C ILE A 220 -7.09 -4.88 -21.17
N PRO A 221 -7.11 -5.35 -22.43
CA PRO A 221 -8.35 -5.58 -23.16
C PRO A 221 -9.26 -6.59 -22.47
N GLU A 222 -10.58 -6.37 -22.51
CA GLU A 222 -11.58 -7.31 -22.00
C GLU A 222 -11.44 -8.69 -22.66
N GLY A 223 -11.52 -9.77 -21.87
CA GLY A 223 -11.50 -11.16 -22.35
C GLY A 223 -10.13 -11.87 -22.32
N ARG A 224 -9.17 -11.39 -21.52
CA ARG A 224 -7.89 -12.07 -21.24
C ARG A 224 -7.71 -12.41 -19.77
#